data_AF-A0A314UXJ0-F1
#
_entry.id   AF-A0A314UXJ0-F1
#
_cell.length_a   1.000
_cell.length_b   1.000
_cell.length_c   1.000
_cell.angle_alpha   90.00
_cell.angle_beta   90.00
_cell.angle_gamma   90.00
#
_symmetry.space_group_name_H-M   'P 1'
#
loop_
_entity.id
_entity.type
_entity.pdbx_description
1 polymer ?
#
loop_
_entity_poly.entity_id
_entity_poly.type
_entity_poly.pdbx_seq_one_letter_code
_entity_poly.pdbx_strand_id
1 'polypeptide(L)'
;MGCATLDLVGAASLKLNTNTHFLRSPKPFLSFVGPIRSRNLNGPSSTLLTCHAHKSRPSVSLRAQCTAAAPEEERVVVLVIGGGGREHALCYALKRSPSCDAIFCAPGNPGISNSGDATCISDLDISDSSAVISFCRKWGVGLVVVGPEAPLVAGLVNDLLKAGIHAFGPSSEAAALEGSKNFMKSLCDKYGIPTAEYQTFTDPSAAKPYIQKQGVPIVVKADGLAAGKGVIVAMTLDEAFEAVDSMLVKGSFGSAGCRVIVEEYLEGEEASFFALVDGENALPLESAQDHKRVGDGDTGPNTGGMGAYSPAPS
;
A
#
# COMPACT_ATOMS: atom_id res chain seq x y z
N MET A 1 -3.00 -11.71 10.66
CA MET A 1 -2.54 -11.57 9.26
C MET A 1 -2.81 -10.13 8.89
N GLY A 2 -1.76 -9.33 8.77
CA GLY A 2 -1.88 -7.90 8.45
C GLY A 2 -2.02 -7.76 6.94
N CYS A 3 -3.07 -7.06 6.50
CA CYS A 3 -3.18 -6.60 5.13
C CYS A 3 -2.44 -5.25 5.04
N ALA A 4 -1.66 -5.04 4.00
CA ALA A 4 -0.87 -3.85 3.76
C ALA A 4 -1.15 -3.35 2.35
N THR A 5 -1.32 -2.05 2.17
CA THR A 5 -1.18 -1.45 0.83
C THR A 5 0.31 -1.33 0.56
N LEU A 6 0.79 -1.90 -0.55
CA LEU A 6 2.11 -1.53 -1.07
C LEU A 6 1.91 -0.26 -1.90
N ASP A 7 2.30 0.88 -1.35
CA ASP A 7 2.30 2.14 -2.08
C ASP A 7 3.63 2.22 -2.87
N LEU A 8 3.62 1.74 -4.12
CA LEU A 8 4.82 1.77 -4.97
C LEU A 8 5.20 3.18 -5.45
N VAL A 9 4.38 4.19 -5.13
CA VAL A 9 4.46 5.57 -5.65
C VAL A 9 5.78 6.27 -5.28
N GLY A 10 6.41 5.86 -4.17
CA GLY A 10 7.69 6.44 -3.71
C GLY A 10 8.95 5.64 -4.06
N ALA A 11 8.85 4.32 -4.23
CA ALA A 11 10.03 3.44 -4.31
C ALA A 11 10.40 3.04 -5.74
N ALA A 12 9.43 2.84 -6.63
CA ALA A 12 9.70 2.42 -8.00
C ALA A 12 8.82 3.20 -8.98
N SER A 13 9.40 4.15 -9.72
CA SER A 13 8.88 4.48 -11.05
C SER A 13 9.06 3.24 -11.93
N LEU A 14 8.12 2.31 -11.85
CA LEU A 14 7.93 1.30 -12.88
C LEU A 14 7.24 2.02 -14.06
N LYS A 15 8.05 2.63 -14.93
CA LYS A 15 7.55 3.11 -16.21
C LYS A 15 7.25 1.90 -17.09
N LEU A 16 5.99 1.74 -17.45
CA LEU A 16 5.54 0.67 -18.33
C LEU A 16 6.04 0.98 -19.74
N ASN A 17 7.01 0.22 -20.24
CA ASN A 17 7.40 0.26 -21.65
C ASN A 17 6.31 -0.45 -22.47
N THR A 18 5.61 0.29 -23.34
CA THR A 18 4.43 -0.14 -24.11
C THR A 18 4.71 -1.21 -25.18
N ASN A 19 5.90 -1.82 -25.20
CA ASN A 19 6.31 -2.84 -26.18
C ASN A 19 6.40 -4.28 -25.63
N THR A 20 5.88 -4.57 -24.43
CA THR A 20 5.83 -5.95 -23.93
C THR A 20 4.46 -6.58 -24.12
N HIS A 21 4.37 -7.48 -25.11
CA HIS A 21 3.23 -8.37 -25.33
C HIS A 21 2.92 -9.16 -24.05
N PHE A 22 1.83 -8.82 -23.37
CA PHE A 22 1.24 -9.65 -22.33
C PHE A 22 0.84 -11.00 -22.94
N LEU A 23 1.62 -12.04 -22.65
CA LEU A 23 1.29 -13.43 -22.96
C LEU A 23 0.04 -13.82 -22.16
N ARG A 24 -1.13 -13.68 -22.79
CA ARG A 24 -2.38 -14.29 -22.32
C ARG A 24 -2.23 -15.81 -22.36
N SER A 25 -2.13 -16.46 -21.20
CA SER A 25 -2.41 -17.90 -21.09
C SER A 25 -3.87 -18.10 -20.69
N PRO A 26 -4.68 -18.89 -21.42
CA PRO A 26 -6.07 -19.13 -21.07
C PRO A 26 -6.23 -20.56 -20.55
N LYS A 27 -6.28 -20.78 -19.22
CA LYS A 27 -6.89 -22.00 -18.67
C LYS A 27 -7.61 -21.73 -17.33
N PRO A 28 -8.86 -22.16 -17.17
CA PRO A 28 -9.60 -22.01 -15.92
C PRO A 28 -9.15 -23.10 -14.93
N PHE A 29 -8.80 -22.72 -13.70
CA PHE A 29 -8.50 -23.67 -12.64
C PHE A 29 -9.75 -23.85 -11.77
N LEU A 30 -10.37 -25.03 -11.91
CA LEU A 30 -11.52 -25.48 -11.14
C LEU A 30 -11.04 -25.89 -9.74
N SER A 31 -11.62 -25.32 -8.69
CA SER A 31 -11.43 -25.75 -7.31
C SER A 31 -12.27 -27.01 -7.02
N PHE A 32 -11.64 -28.05 -6.48
CA PHE A 32 -12.34 -29.16 -5.84
C PHE A 32 -11.68 -29.46 -4.49
N VAL A 33 -12.42 -29.20 -3.42
CA VAL A 33 -12.15 -29.75 -2.09
C VAL A 33 -13.33 -30.65 -1.73
N GLY A 34 -13.08 -31.94 -1.51
CA GLY A 34 -14.07 -32.89 -1.03
C GLY A 34 -13.42 -34.26 -0.73
N PRO A 35 -13.75 -34.90 0.41
CA PRO A 35 -12.96 -36.01 0.95
C PRO A 35 -13.24 -37.36 0.28
N ILE A 36 -12.20 -38.19 0.27
CA ILE A 36 -12.16 -39.57 -0.20
C ILE A 36 -13.07 -40.46 0.67
N ARG A 37 -14.06 -41.11 0.06
CA ARG A 37 -14.62 -42.39 0.53
C ARG A 37 -14.90 -43.31 -0.65
N SER A 38 -14.23 -44.45 -0.66
CA SER A 38 -14.40 -45.54 -1.62
C SER A 38 -15.76 -46.23 -1.44
N ARG A 39 -16.44 -46.55 -2.54
CA ARG A 39 -17.22 -47.80 -2.72
C ARG A 39 -17.54 -48.01 -4.20
N ASN A 40 -16.94 -49.06 -4.76
CA ASN A 40 -17.30 -49.65 -6.05
C ASN A 40 -18.66 -50.33 -5.94
N LEU A 41 -19.60 -50.03 -6.85
CA LEU A 41 -20.60 -50.99 -7.36
C LEU A 41 -20.95 -50.65 -8.81
N ASN A 42 -20.80 -51.67 -9.68
CA ASN A 42 -21.16 -51.70 -11.08
C ASN A 42 -22.68 -51.77 -11.30
N GLY A 43 -23.16 -51.24 -12.44
CA GLY A 43 -24.39 -51.73 -13.10
C GLY A 43 -25.32 -50.65 -13.67
N PRO A 44 -25.66 -50.68 -14.97
CA PRO A 44 -26.56 -49.72 -15.60
C PRO A 44 -28.01 -50.24 -15.60
N SER A 45 -28.99 -49.37 -15.39
CA SER A 45 -30.30 -49.57 -16.03
C SER A 45 -31.16 -48.31 -15.98
N SER A 46 -31.61 -47.90 -17.16
CA SER A 46 -32.66 -46.94 -17.43
C SER A 46 -34.04 -47.46 -16.99
N THR A 47 -34.82 -46.66 -16.26
CA THR A 47 -36.29 -46.78 -16.30
C THR A 47 -36.93 -45.43 -15.95
N LEU A 48 -37.71 -44.89 -16.90
CA LEU A 48 -38.64 -43.77 -16.77
C LEU A 48 -39.99 -44.25 -16.21
N LEU A 49 -40.83 -43.28 -15.80
CA LEU A 49 -42.20 -43.36 -15.26
C LEU A 49 -42.28 -43.57 -13.74
N THR A 50 -43.09 -42.84 -12.95
CA THR A 50 -44.32 -42.08 -13.22
C THR A 50 -44.57 -41.10 -12.08
N CYS A 51 -45.07 -39.90 -12.37
CA CYS A 51 -45.57 -38.95 -11.37
C CYS A 51 -46.99 -39.33 -10.95
N HIS A 52 -47.18 -39.68 -9.68
CA HIS A 52 -48.51 -39.76 -9.07
C HIS A 52 -48.69 -38.62 -8.08
N ALA A 53 -49.59 -37.70 -8.44
CA ALA A 53 -50.08 -36.65 -7.56
C ALA A 53 -51.00 -37.26 -6.49
N HIS A 54 -50.54 -37.32 -5.25
CA HIS A 54 -51.40 -37.62 -4.10
C HIS A 54 -51.69 -36.33 -3.33
N LYS A 55 -52.96 -35.92 -3.34
CA LYS A 55 -53.50 -34.88 -2.46
C LYS A 55 -53.70 -35.48 -1.07
N SER A 56 -53.05 -34.90 -0.06
CA SER A 56 -53.39 -35.12 1.36
C SER A 56 -53.40 -33.81 2.14
N ARG A 57 -54.37 -33.75 3.06
CA ARG A 57 -54.97 -32.62 3.80
C ARG A 57 -54.03 -31.96 4.84
N PRO A 58 -54.43 -30.80 5.43
CA PRO A 58 -53.51 -29.73 5.82
C PRO A 58 -52.76 -30.07 7.10
N SER A 59 -51.43 -29.90 7.07
CA SER A 59 -50.59 -29.86 8.27
C SER A 59 -50.67 -28.47 8.88
N VAL A 60 -50.95 -28.44 10.18
CA VAL A 60 -50.94 -27.25 11.05
C VAL A 60 -49.64 -26.46 10.84
N SER A 61 -49.77 -25.23 10.33
CA SER A 61 -48.67 -24.27 10.30
C SER A 61 -48.48 -23.71 11.72
N LEU A 62 -47.59 -24.32 12.49
CA LEU A 62 -46.91 -23.58 13.56
C LEU A 62 -46.01 -22.55 12.87
N ARG A 63 -46.47 -21.30 12.82
CA ARG A 63 -45.56 -20.16 12.63
C ARG A 63 -44.69 -20.09 13.88
N ALA A 64 -43.57 -20.81 13.85
CA ALA A 64 -42.41 -20.39 14.63
C ALA A 64 -42.03 -19.02 14.07
N GLN A 65 -42.38 -17.95 14.80
CA GLN A 65 -41.68 -16.68 14.67
C GLN A 65 -40.27 -16.93 15.16
N CYS A 66 -39.44 -17.46 14.29
CA CYS A 66 -38.00 -17.39 14.43
C CYS A 66 -37.63 -15.96 14.06
N THR A 67 -37.72 -15.04 15.01
CA THR A 67 -36.91 -13.81 14.96
C THR A 67 -35.49 -14.24 15.26
N ALA A 68 -34.86 -14.94 14.31
CA ALA A 68 -33.42 -14.90 14.22
C ALA A 68 -33.11 -13.44 13.86
N ALA A 69 -32.80 -12.65 14.88
CA ALA A 69 -32.06 -11.42 14.65
C ALA A 69 -30.87 -11.81 13.77
N ALA A 70 -30.67 -11.10 12.66
CA ALA A 70 -29.39 -11.18 11.96
C ALA A 70 -28.29 -11.05 13.03
N PRO A 71 -27.20 -11.83 12.97
CA PRO A 71 -26.11 -11.66 13.91
C PRO A 71 -25.78 -10.16 13.93
N GLU A 72 -25.77 -9.54 15.12
CA GLU A 72 -25.24 -8.19 15.25
C GLU A 72 -23.83 -8.26 14.67
N GLU A 73 -23.64 -7.68 13.48
CA GLU A 73 -22.31 -7.61 12.88
C GLU A 73 -21.45 -6.84 13.87
N GLU A 74 -20.46 -7.52 14.45
CA GLU A 74 -19.54 -6.92 15.41
C GLU A 74 -18.88 -5.72 14.75
N ARG A 75 -19.28 -4.52 15.17
CA ARG A 75 -18.76 -3.28 14.61
C ARG A 75 -17.43 -2.95 15.25
N VAL A 76 -16.52 -2.45 14.44
CA VAL A 76 -15.13 -2.20 14.82
C VAL A 76 -14.91 -0.70 15.01
N VAL A 77 -14.30 -0.33 16.12
CA VAL A 77 -13.73 1.01 16.32
C VAL A 77 -12.36 1.06 15.65
N VAL A 78 -12.14 2.06 14.80
CA VAL A 78 -10.93 2.21 13.98
C VAL A 78 -10.10 3.41 14.46
N LEU A 79 -8.78 3.24 14.50
CA LEU A 79 -7.83 4.34 14.66
C LEU A 79 -7.03 4.54 13.38
N VAL A 80 -7.12 5.72 12.77
CA VAL A 80 -6.28 6.12 11.63
C VAL A 80 -5.09 6.93 12.14
N ILE A 81 -3.87 6.49 11.83
CA ILE A 81 -2.64 7.22 12.16
C ILE A 81 -2.28 8.14 11.01
N GLY A 82 -2.04 9.41 11.30
CA GLY A 82 -1.67 10.48 10.37
C GLY A 82 -2.62 11.69 10.44
N GLY A 83 -2.49 12.59 9.47
CA GLY A 83 -3.19 13.88 9.50
C GLY A 83 -3.13 14.66 8.19
N GLY A 84 -2.74 14.01 7.09
CA GLY A 84 -2.76 14.58 5.74
C GLY A 84 -4.10 14.37 5.04
N GLY A 85 -4.13 14.72 3.74
CA GLY A 85 -5.30 14.49 2.89
C GLY A 85 -5.60 13.00 2.65
N ARG A 86 -4.56 12.15 2.59
CA ARG A 86 -4.69 10.68 2.51
C ARG A 86 -5.48 10.12 3.68
N GLU A 87 -5.13 10.52 4.91
CA GLU A 87 -5.84 10.06 6.10
C GLU A 87 -7.28 10.60 6.18
N HIS A 88 -7.53 11.81 5.66
CA HIS A 88 -8.91 12.31 5.53
C HIS A 88 -9.71 11.44 4.56
N ALA A 89 -9.18 11.13 3.38
CA ALA A 89 -9.85 10.24 2.42
C ALA A 89 -10.12 8.85 3.00
N LEU A 90 -9.18 8.30 3.79
CA LEU A 90 -9.36 7.04 4.51
C LEU A 90 -10.49 7.13 5.55
N CYS A 91 -10.51 8.17 6.39
CA CYS A 91 -11.58 8.37 7.38
C CYS A 91 -12.95 8.49 6.69
N TYR A 92 -13.02 9.29 5.62
CA TYR A 92 -14.23 9.46 4.82
C TYR A 92 -14.72 8.12 4.22
N ALA A 93 -13.80 7.29 3.72
CA ALA A 93 -14.15 5.99 3.16
C ALA A 93 -14.62 5.00 4.23
N LEU A 94 -13.87 4.88 5.34
CA LEU A 94 -14.14 3.95 6.44
C LEU A 94 -15.49 4.23 7.12
N LYS A 95 -15.86 5.50 7.28
CA LYS A 95 -17.12 5.91 7.92
C LYS A 95 -18.36 5.35 7.22
N ARG A 96 -18.25 5.07 5.92
CA ARG A 96 -19.34 4.52 5.10
C ARG A 96 -19.45 3.00 5.21
N SER A 97 -18.51 2.33 5.87
CA SER A 97 -18.56 0.89 6.08
C SER A 97 -19.63 0.53 7.11
N PRO A 98 -20.54 -0.44 6.83
CA PRO A 98 -21.54 -0.88 7.79
C PRO A 98 -20.93 -1.56 9.04
N SER A 99 -19.69 -2.06 8.92
CA SER A 99 -18.93 -2.69 10.00
C SER A 99 -18.10 -1.70 10.83
N CYS A 100 -18.08 -0.42 10.49
CA CYS A 100 -17.36 0.61 11.24
C CYS A 100 -18.28 1.25 12.28
N ASP A 101 -17.87 1.23 13.55
CA ASP A 101 -18.64 1.85 14.64
C ASP A 101 -18.27 3.32 14.83
N ALA A 102 -16.97 3.57 15.04
CA ALA A 102 -16.41 4.89 15.28
C ALA A 102 -14.99 4.97 14.73
N ILE A 103 -14.56 6.19 14.40
CA ILE A 103 -13.22 6.45 13.85
C ILE A 103 -12.54 7.51 14.71
N PHE A 104 -11.35 7.17 15.19
CA PHE A 104 -10.38 8.11 15.72
C PHE A 104 -9.32 8.40 14.65
N CYS A 105 -8.78 9.62 14.64
CA CYS A 105 -7.64 9.97 13.79
C CYS A 105 -6.58 10.70 14.62
N ALA A 106 -5.32 10.25 14.57
CA ALA A 106 -4.26 10.81 15.39
C ALA A 106 -3.03 11.19 14.55
N PRO A 107 -2.57 12.46 14.59
CA PRO A 107 -3.20 13.60 15.26
C PRO A 107 -4.46 14.12 14.54
N GLY A 108 -4.68 13.70 13.29
CA GLY A 108 -5.71 14.27 12.43
C GLY A 108 -5.43 15.71 12.01
N ASN A 109 -6.44 16.38 11.46
CA ASN A 109 -6.37 17.79 11.08
C ASN A 109 -7.77 18.46 11.17
N PRO A 110 -7.86 19.80 11.09
CA PRO A 110 -9.15 20.50 11.17
C PRO A 110 -10.16 20.10 10.09
N GLY A 111 -9.72 19.72 8.89
CA GLY A 111 -10.59 19.24 7.83
C GLY A 111 -11.30 17.93 8.20
N ILE A 112 -10.56 16.99 8.78
CA ILE A 112 -11.10 15.72 9.30
C ILE A 112 -12.09 16.01 10.43
N SER A 113 -11.70 16.82 11.42
CA SER A 113 -12.59 17.17 12.54
C SER A 113 -13.89 17.83 12.07
N ASN A 114 -13.80 18.80 11.15
CA ASN A 114 -14.94 19.59 10.69
C ASN A 114 -15.88 18.80 9.76
N SER A 115 -15.36 17.80 9.03
CA SER A 115 -16.18 16.88 8.23
C SER A 115 -17.05 15.95 9.10
N GLY A 116 -16.68 15.78 10.37
CA GLY A 116 -17.29 14.81 11.27
C GLY A 116 -16.99 13.36 10.89
N ASP A 117 -15.97 13.11 10.06
CA ASP A 117 -15.61 11.76 9.61
C ASP A 117 -14.83 10.95 10.64
N ALA A 118 -14.12 11.63 11.55
CA ALA A 118 -13.43 11.02 12.67
C ALA A 118 -13.30 12.01 13.85
N THR A 119 -13.06 11.46 15.04
CA THR A 119 -12.64 12.24 16.21
C THR A 119 -11.11 12.37 16.21
N CYS A 120 -10.60 13.59 16.04
CA CYS A 120 -9.16 13.83 16.03
C CYS A 120 -8.56 13.85 17.44
N ILE A 121 -7.43 13.17 17.64
CA ILE A 121 -6.72 13.01 18.91
C ILE A 121 -5.34 13.63 18.77
N SER A 122 -5.27 14.95 18.94
CA SER A 122 -4.07 15.75 18.64
C SER A 122 -2.91 15.53 19.63
N ASP A 123 -3.20 15.01 20.82
CA ASP A 123 -2.26 14.80 21.92
C ASP A 123 -1.65 13.39 21.94
N LEU A 124 -2.10 12.47 21.07
CA LEU A 124 -1.52 11.14 20.95
C LEU A 124 -0.21 11.19 20.15
N ASP A 125 0.90 10.88 20.81
CA ASP A 125 2.18 10.70 20.14
C ASP A 125 2.18 9.40 19.33
N ILE A 126 2.08 9.53 18.01
CA ILE A 126 2.06 8.40 17.06
C ILE A 126 3.43 7.77 16.83
N SER A 127 4.50 8.37 17.36
CA SER A 127 5.85 7.81 17.34
C SER A 127 6.16 6.93 18.55
N ASP A 128 5.32 6.98 19.59
CA ASP A 128 5.39 6.11 20.75
C ASP A 128 4.36 4.97 20.64
N SER A 129 4.81 3.79 20.22
CA SER A 129 3.98 2.59 20.16
C SER A 129 3.25 2.28 21.46
N SER A 130 3.87 2.56 22.63
CA SER A 130 3.26 2.28 23.93
C SER A 130 2.07 3.20 24.21
N ALA A 131 2.17 4.48 23.81
CA ALA A 131 1.08 5.43 23.88
C ALA A 131 -0.08 5.00 22.96
N VAL A 132 0.20 4.62 21.72
CA VAL A 132 -0.81 4.15 20.75
C VAL A 132 -1.51 2.89 21.25
N ILE A 133 -0.76 1.90 21.75
CA ILE A 133 -1.34 0.66 22.32
C ILE A 133 -2.23 0.98 23.52
N SER A 134 -1.78 1.87 24.40
CA SER A 134 -2.55 2.28 25.58
C SER A 134 -3.86 2.97 25.19
N PHE A 135 -3.82 3.83 24.17
CA PHE A 135 -5.01 4.44 23.59
C PHE A 135 -5.97 3.38 23.04
N CYS A 136 -5.46 2.45 22.22
CA CYS A 136 -6.27 1.40 21.61
C CYS A 136 -7.00 0.56 22.66
N ARG A 137 -6.31 0.18 23.73
CA ARG A 137 -6.91 -0.58 24.85
C ARG A 137 -7.97 0.22 25.60
N LYS A 138 -7.70 1.50 25.86
CA LYS A 138 -8.62 2.38 26.60
C LYS A 138 -9.93 2.60 25.84
N TRP A 139 -9.87 2.70 24.52
CA TRP A 139 -11.01 3.06 23.66
C TRP A 139 -11.60 1.88 22.88
N GLY A 140 -11.12 0.65 23.11
CA GLY A 140 -11.63 -0.53 22.43
C GLY A 140 -11.38 -0.52 20.91
N VAL A 141 -10.26 0.06 20.46
CA VAL A 141 -9.89 0.07 19.05
C VAL A 141 -9.60 -1.36 18.58
N GLY A 142 -10.38 -1.83 17.61
CA GLY A 142 -10.24 -3.17 17.04
C GLY A 142 -9.38 -3.20 15.78
N LEU A 143 -9.17 -2.06 15.11
CA LEU A 143 -8.31 -1.93 13.93
C LEU A 143 -7.55 -0.61 13.92
N VAL A 144 -6.25 -0.66 13.68
CA VAL A 144 -5.42 0.52 13.40
C VAL A 144 -5.06 0.57 11.92
N VAL A 145 -5.26 1.70 11.24
CA VAL A 145 -4.85 1.93 9.85
C VAL A 145 -3.72 2.96 9.84
N VAL A 146 -2.53 2.58 9.39
CA VAL A 146 -1.36 3.46 9.43
C VAL A 146 -1.19 4.15 8.08
N GLY A 147 -1.40 5.47 8.05
CA GLY A 147 -1.25 6.30 6.86
C GLY A 147 0.20 6.64 6.52
N PRO A 148 0.95 7.32 7.40
CA PRO A 148 2.32 7.76 7.11
C PRO A 148 3.35 6.64 7.23
N GLU A 149 4.45 6.82 6.52
CA GLU A 149 5.51 5.83 6.32
C GLU A 149 6.41 5.72 7.56
N ALA A 150 6.62 6.83 8.27
CA ALA A 150 7.55 6.87 9.41
C ALA A 150 7.17 5.92 10.56
N PRO A 151 5.90 5.86 11.04
CA PRO A 151 5.49 4.87 12.05
C PRO A 151 5.60 3.42 11.57
N LEU A 152 5.43 3.16 10.26
CA LEU A 152 5.59 1.82 9.67
C LEU A 152 7.05 1.37 9.78
N VAL A 153 7.98 2.21 9.32
CA VAL A 153 9.43 1.94 9.42
C VAL A 153 9.88 1.81 10.87
N ALA A 154 9.29 2.57 11.79
CA ALA A 154 9.57 2.49 13.22
C ALA A 154 9.01 1.22 13.91
N GLY A 155 8.18 0.43 13.23
CA GLY A 155 7.68 -0.86 13.74
C GLY A 155 6.37 -0.77 14.54
N LEU A 156 5.59 0.30 14.38
CA LEU A 156 4.29 0.44 15.06
C LEU A 156 3.37 -0.77 14.80
N VAL A 157 3.33 -1.28 13.57
CA VAL A 157 2.54 -2.45 13.20
C VAL A 157 3.01 -3.70 13.94
N ASN A 158 4.33 -3.92 14.04
CA ASN A 158 4.91 -5.05 14.76
C ASN A 158 4.46 -5.03 16.25
N ASP A 159 4.53 -3.86 16.88
CA ASP A 159 4.17 -3.67 18.29
C ASP A 159 2.67 -3.87 18.54
N LEU A 160 1.81 -3.33 17.67
CA LEU A 160 0.36 -3.51 17.73
C LEU A 160 -0.03 -4.99 17.62
N LEU A 161 0.54 -5.71 16.64
CA LEU A 161 0.27 -7.14 16.46
C LEU A 161 0.75 -7.96 17.66
N LYS A 162 1.94 -7.64 18.22
CA LYS A 162 2.44 -8.26 19.45
C LYS A 162 1.54 -8.00 20.65
N ALA A 163 0.87 -6.85 20.68
CA ALA A 163 -0.10 -6.49 21.70
C ALA A 163 -1.51 -7.06 21.46
N GLY A 164 -1.72 -7.82 20.37
CA GLY A 164 -3.00 -8.42 20.01
C GLY A 164 -4.00 -7.46 19.36
N ILE A 165 -3.54 -6.32 18.84
CA ILE A 165 -4.37 -5.32 18.15
C ILE A 165 -4.17 -5.48 16.65
N HIS A 166 -5.26 -5.56 15.88
CA HIS A 166 -5.17 -5.65 14.42
C HIS A 166 -4.68 -4.33 13.83
N ALA A 167 -3.78 -4.43 12.85
CA ALA A 167 -3.23 -3.28 12.15
C ALA A 167 -3.23 -3.53 10.64
N PHE A 168 -3.56 -2.49 9.88
CA PHE A 168 -3.43 -2.39 8.45
C PHE A 168 -2.21 -1.53 8.11
N GLY A 169 -1.22 -2.16 7.49
CA GLY A 169 0.10 -1.61 7.25
C GLY A 169 1.17 -2.70 7.25
N PRO A 170 2.31 -2.50 6.55
CA PRO A 170 3.41 -3.46 6.56
C PRO A 170 4.11 -3.53 7.93
N SER A 171 4.79 -4.65 8.19
CA SER A 171 5.79 -4.71 9.28
C SER A 171 6.97 -3.80 8.95
N SER A 172 7.82 -3.45 9.93
CA SER A 172 9.02 -2.64 9.69
C SER A 172 9.95 -3.26 8.65
N GLU A 173 10.06 -4.59 8.62
CA GLU A 173 10.87 -5.32 7.64
C GLU A 173 10.31 -5.18 6.22
N ALA A 174 8.99 -5.22 6.06
CA ALA A 174 8.34 -4.99 4.77
C ALA A 174 8.32 -3.50 4.38
N ALA A 175 8.18 -2.60 5.34
CA ALA A 175 8.23 -1.15 5.15
C ALA A 175 9.63 -0.68 4.68
N ALA A 176 10.67 -1.49 4.87
CA ALA A 176 12.00 -1.22 4.32
C ALA A 176 12.01 -1.11 2.79
N LEU A 177 11.02 -1.67 2.08
CA LEU A 177 10.83 -1.47 0.64
C LEU A 177 10.68 0.01 0.26
N GLU A 178 10.03 0.80 1.12
CA GLU A 178 9.90 2.24 0.92
C GLU A 178 10.95 3.02 1.71
N GLY A 179 11.30 2.52 2.90
CA GLY A 179 12.27 3.14 3.80
C GLY A 179 13.72 3.12 3.28
N SER A 180 14.11 2.16 2.45
CA SER A 180 15.42 2.10 1.80
C SER A 180 15.29 1.75 0.33
N LYS A 181 15.64 2.72 -0.53
CA LYS A 181 15.65 2.53 -1.97
C LYS A 181 16.73 1.52 -2.37
N ASN A 182 17.84 1.45 -1.63
CA ASN A 182 18.88 0.46 -1.86
C ASN A 182 18.37 -0.97 -1.57
N PHE A 183 17.63 -1.15 -0.47
CA PHE A 183 17.00 -2.43 -0.16
C PHE A 183 16.02 -2.85 -1.27
N MET A 184 15.13 -1.94 -1.68
CA MET A 184 14.19 -2.21 -2.78
C MET A 184 14.91 -2.61 -4.06
N LYS A 185 15.94 -1.88 -4.48
CA LYS A 185 16.70 -2.22 -5.69
C LYS A 185 17.37 -3.58 -5.59
N SER A 186 17.98 -3.91 -4.44
CA SER A 186 18.59 -5.23 -4.23
C SER A 186 17.58 -6.39 -4.30
N LEU A 187 16.33 -6.13 -3.91
CA LEU A 187 15.24 -7.08 -4.03
C LEU A 187 14.84 -7.27 -5.50
N CYS A 188 14.76 -6.17 -6.26
CA CYS A 188 14.49 -6.21 -7.69
C CYS A 188 15.55 -7.03 -8.44
N ASP A 189 16.84 -6.78 -8.16
CA ASP A 189 17.94 -7.55 -8.75
C ASP A 189 17.85 -9.04 -8.41
N LYS A 190 17.60 -9.37 -7.13
CA LYS A 190 17.50 -10.74 -6.64
C LYS A 190 16.41 -11.55 -7.34
N TYR A 191 15.28 -10.92 -7.66
CA TYR A 191 14.11 -11.59 -8.24
C TYR A 191 13.86 -11.25 -9.71
N GLY A 192 14.76 -10.50 -10.36
CA GLY A 192 14.62 -10.13 -11.77
C GLY A 192 13.42 -9.21 -12.04
N ILE A 193 13.07 -8.34 -11.09
CA ILE A 193 12.01 -7.35 -11.26
C ILE A 193 12.59 -6.16 -12.05
N PRO A 194 12.01 -5.78 -13.20
CA PRO A 194 12.52 -4.67 -14.00
C PRO A 194 12.57 -3.36 -13.21
N THR A 195 13.70 -2.69 -13.22
CA THR A 195 13.90 -1.38 -12.62
C THR A 195 15.03 -0.66 -13.33
N ALA A 196 15.12 0.67 -13.15
CA ALA A 196 16.21 1.48 -13.69
C ALA A 196 17.57 0.94 -13.24
N GLU A 197 18.52 0.79 -14.17
CA GLU A 197 19.93 0.54 -13.86
C GLU A 197 20.43 1.55 -12.82
N TYR A 198 21.19 1.08 -11.85
CA TYR A 198 21.59 1.91 -10.71
C TYR A 198 22.94 1.52 -10.14
N GLN A 199 23.52 2.47 -9.40
CA GLN A 199 24.63 2.22 -8.50
C GLN A 199 24.48 3.06 -7.24
N THR A 200 24.97 2.55 -6.11
CA THR A 200 24.90 3.27 -4.82
C THR A 200 26.25 3.77 -4.36
N PHE A 201 26.26 4.93 -3.71
CA PHE A 201 27.48 5.59 -3.25
C PHE A 201 27.30 6.21 -1.88
N THR A 202 28.34 6.12 -1.06
CA THR A 202 28.49 6.87 0.21
C THR A 202 29.62 7.89 0.14
N ASP A 203 30.45 7.84 -0.91
CA ASP A 203 31.57 8.76 -1.15
C ASP A 203 31.30 9.57 -2.43
N PRO A 204 31.22 10.92 -2.35
CA PRO A 204 31.05 11.76 -3.53
C PRO A 204 32.18 11.59 -4.55
N SER A 205 33.40 11.26 -4.11
CA SER A 205 34.58 11.07 -4.97
C SER A 205 34.45 9.83 -5.85
N ALA A 206 33.66 8.84 -5.41
CA ALA A 206 33.31 7.66 -6.21
C ALA A 206 32.07 7.88 -7.09
N ALA A 207 31.10 8.66 -6.60
CA ALA A 207 29.85 8.93 -7.32
C ALA A 207 30.06 9.79 -8.58
N LYS A 208 30.86 10.86 -8.49
CA LYS A 208 31.04 11.81 -9.60
C LYS A 208 31.70 11.18 -10.85
N PRO A 209 32.77 10.38 -10.75
CA PRO A 209 33.33 9.66 -11.90
C PRO A 209 32.35 8.67 -12.53
N TYR A 210 31.51 8.01 -11.71
CA TYR A 210 30.46 7.12 -12.23
C TYR A 210 29.43 7.89 -13.04
N ILE A 211 28.92 9.01 -12.51
CA ILE A 211 27.99 9.91 -13.22
C ILE A 211 28.61 10.40 -14.53
N GLN A 212 29.89 10.82 -14.50
CA GLN A 212 30.59 11.29 -15.69
C GLN A 212 30.70 10.20 -16.77
N LYS A 213 30.87 8.94 -16.37
CA LYS A 213 30.90 7.79 -17.28
C LYS A 213 29.51 7.47 -17.86
N GLN A 214 28.45 7.54 -17.05
CA GLN A 214 27.09 7.24 -17.49
C GLN A 214 26.51 8.35 -18.37
N GLY A 215 26.86 9.61 -18.11
CA GLY A 215 26.31 10.77 -18.80
C GLY A 215 24.99 11.25 -18.19
N VAL A 216 24.30 12.12 -18.92
CA VAL A 216 23.03 12.76 -18.53
C VAL A 216 22.01 12.64 -19.68
N PRO A 217 20.69 12.65 -19.40
CA PRO A 217 20.04 12.83 -18.11
C PRO A 217 20.25 11.67 -17.12
N ILE A 218 20.36 11.99 -15.83
CA ILE A 218 20.59 11.01 -14.76
C ILE A 218 19.82 11.38 -13.49
N VAL A 219 19.45 10.39 -12.68
CA VAL A 219 18.66 10.62 -11.46
C VAL A 219 19.51 10.35 -10.23
N VAL A 220 19.57 11.31 -9.31
CA VAL A 220 20.25 11.18 -8.01
C VAL A 220 19.21 11.19 -6.91
N LYS A 221 19.18 10.11 -6.11
CA LYS A 221 18.20 9.91 -5.03
C LYS A 221 18.88 9.69 -3.69
N ALA A 222 18.31 10.24 -2.62
CA ALA A 222 18.69 9.93 -1.24
C ALA A 222 18.14 8.54 -0.82
N ASP A 223 18.98 7.74 -0.14
CA ASP A 223 18.56 6.44 0.41
C ASP A 223 17.93 6.64 1.80
N GLY A 224 16.60 6.73 1.82
CA GLY A 224 15.81 6.98 3.03
C GLY A 224 14.49 7.69 2.76
N LEU A 225 13.75 7.93 3.85
CA LEU A 225 12.54 8.75 3.84
C LEU A 225 12.92 10.23 3.71
N ALA A 226 12.72 10.80 2.52
CA ALA A 226 13.02 12.20 2.21
C ALA A 226 11.76 13.01 1.83
N ALA A 227 10.57 12.53 2.24
CA ALA A 227 9.28 13.19 2.02
C ALA A 227 9.06 13.71 0.58
N GLY A 228 9.41 12.90 -0.43
CA GLY A 228 9.29 13.25 -1.85
C GLY A 228 10.33 14.25 -2.39
N LYS A 229 11.19 14.84 -1.54
CA LYS A 229 12.16 15.88 -1.93
C LYS A 229 13.56 15.34 -2.22
N GLY A 230 13.83 14.10 -1.86
CA GLY A 230 15.15 13.46 -2.03
C GLY A 230 15.40 12.88 -3.42
N VAL A 231 14.77 13.39 -4.48
CA VAL A 231 14.92 12.92 -5.86
C VAL A 231 15.22 14.10 -6.77
N ILE A 232 16.40 14.10 -7.40
CA ILE A 232 16.84 15.12 -8.34
C ILE A 232 17.04 14.46 -9.71
N VAL A 233 16.37 14.98 -10.73
CA VAL A 233 16.60 14.63 -12.14
C VAL A 233 17.55 15.68 -12.69
N ALA A 234 18.80 15.28 -12.94
CA ALA A 234 19.85 16.17 -13.43
C ALA A 234 19.96 16.05 -14.96
N MET A 235 19.80 17.19 -15.63
CA MET A 235 19.91 17.32 -17.09
C MET A 235 21.34 17.71 -17.50
N THR A 236 22.15 18.18 -16.57
CA THR A 236 23.56 18.51 -16.77
C THR A 236 24.45 17.82 -15.75
N LEU A 237 25.74 17.64 -16.08
CA LEU A 237 26.70 17.04 -15.14
C LEU A 237 26.87 17.90 -13.89
N ASP A 238 26.84 19.22 -14.02
CA ASP A 238 26.94 20.15 -12.90
C ASP A 238 25.77 19.98 -11.93
N GLU A 239 24.53 19.89 -12.45
CA GLU A 239 23.35 19.59 -11.62
C GLU A 239 23.48 18.25 -10.89
N ALA A 240 24.01 17.22 -11.56
CA ALA A 240 24.19 15.90 -10.97
C ALA A 240 25.25 15.92 -9.85
N PHE A 241 26.34 16.65 -10.04
CA PHE A 241 27.40 16.80 -9.04
C PHE A 241 26.93 17.62 -7.84
N GLU A 242 26.17 18.70 -8.08
CA GLU A 242 25.54 19.47 -7.01
C GLU A 242 24.54 18.64 -6.20
N ALA A 243 23.76 17.78 -6.86
CA ALA A 243 22.86 16.84 -6.20
C ALA A 243 23.61 15.89 -5.25
N VAL A 244 24.71 15.30 -5.73
CA VAL A 244 25.58 14.44 -4.91
C VAL A 244 26.15 15.18 -3.71
N ASP A 245 26.69 16.39 -3.92
CA ASP A 245 27.29 17.18 -2.84
C ASP A 245 26.24 17.63 -1.80
N SER A 246 25.04 18.00 -2.26
CA SER A 246 23.91 18.33 -1.41
C SER A 246 23.53 17.17 -0.48
N MET A 247 23.47 15.97 -1.02
CA MET A 247 23.08 14.78 -0.26
C MET A 247 24.19 14.25 0.64
N LEU A 248 25.38 13.98 0.10
CA LEU A 248 26.47 13.29 0.81
C LEU A 248 27.38 14.20 1.64
N VAL A 249 27.55 15.47 1.25
CA VAL A 249 28.49 16.38 1.93
C VAL A 249 27.75 17.33 2.87
N LYS A 250 26.71 17.99 2.37
CA LYS A 250 25.93 18.94 3.16
C LYS A 250 24.92 18.26 4.10
N GLY A 251 24.63 16.97 3.87
CA GLY A 251 23.72 16.19 4.70
C GLY A 251 22.29 16.75 4.70
N SER A 252 21.84 17.32 3.57
CA SER A 252 20.57 18.06 3.49
C SER A 252 19.31 17.24 3.86
N PHE A 253 19.45 15.92 3.99
CA PHE A 253 18.38 14.99 4.38
C PHE A 253 18.67 14.22 5.67
N GLY A 254 19.61 14.69 6.50
CA GLY A 254 19.99 14.01 7.75
C GLY A 254 20.51 12.60 7.49
N SER A 255 20.05 11.60 8.26
CA SER A 255 20.44 10.20 8.11
C SER A 255 20.04 9.59 6.76
N ALA A 256 18.98 10.11 6.11
CA ALA A 256 18.56 9.68 4.77
C ALA A 256 19.54 10.14 3.67
N GLY A 257 20.45 11.07 3.97
CA GLY A 257 21.47 11.57 3.04
C GLY A 257 22.81 10.83 3.08
N CYS A 258 23.00 9.84 3.96
CA CYS A 258 24.29 9.16 4.14
C CYS A 258 24.68 8.23 2.96
N ARG A 259 23.73 7.97 2.05
CA ARG A 259 23.93 7.21 0.83
C ARG A 259 23.05 7.81 -0.27
N VAL A 260 23.59 7.84 -1.49
CA VAL A 260 22.85 8.18 -2.69
C VAL A 260 22.75 6.99 -3.63
N ILE A 261 21.69 6.99 -4.41
CA ILE A 261 21.46 6.07 -5.50
C ILE A 261 21.45 6.89 -6.78
N VAL A 262 22.35 6.54 -7.69
CA VAL A 262 22.43 7.12 -9.02
C VAL A 262 21.78 6.15 -9.98
N GLU A 263 20.67 6.54 -10.60
CA GLU A 263 19.89 5.72 -11.51
C GLU A 263 19.89 6.30 -12.92
N GLU A 264 19.76 5.43 -13.92
CA GLU A 264 19.44 5.85 -15.28
C GLU A 264 18.13 6.66 -15.30
N TYR A 265 18.04 7.60 -16.23
CA TYR A 265 16.82 8.34 -16.48
C TYR A 265 15.89 7.50 -17.37
N LEU A 266 14.71 7.17 -16.83
CA LEU A 266 13.67 6.49 -17.60
C LEU A 266 12.72 7.50 -18.24
N GLU A 267 12.54 7.41 -19.55
CA GLU A 267 11.52 8.14 -20.30
C GLU A 267 10.22 7.33 -20.42
N GLY A 268 9.10 8.03 -20.59
CA GLY A 268 7.77 7.43 -20.68
C GLY A 268 6.81 7.96 -19.64
N GLU A 269 5.58 7.47 -19.71
CA GLU A 269 4.47 7.89 -18.86
C GLU A 269 4.59 7.30 -17.46
N GLU A 270 4.36 8.14 -16.44
CA GLU A 270 4.32 7.70 -15.04
C GLU A 270 2.89 7.31 -14.68
N ALA A 271 2.76 6.17 -13.99
CA ALA A 271 1.52 5.70 -13.40
C ALA A 271 1.78 5.19 -11.99
N SER A 272 0.78 5.37 -11.13
CA SER A 272 0.71 4.83 -9.78
C SER A 272 -0.15 3.57 -9.81
N PHE A 273 0.44 2.46 -9.36
CA PHE A 273 -0.24 1.17 -9.25
C PHE A 273 -0.34 0.76 -7.79
N PHE A 274 -1.56 0.59 -7.32
CA PHE A 274 -1.86 0.26 -5.92
C PHE A 274 -2.38 -1.17 -5.82
N ALA A 275 -1.99 -1.88 -4.77
CA ALA A 275 -2.55 -3.19 -4.46
C ALA A 275 -2.68 -3.37 -2.96
N LEU A 276 -3.76 -4.04 -2.53
CA LEU A 276 -3.90 -4.59 -1.19
C LEU A 276 -3.18 -5.94 -1.14
N VAL A 277 -2.31 -6.13 -0.17
CA VAL A 277 -1.45 -7.31 -0.05
C VAL A 277 -1.58 -7.91 1.35
N ASP A 278 -1.94 -9.19 1.46
CA ASP A 278 -2.10 -9.88 2.75
C ASP A 278 -0.89 -10.73 3.18
N GLY A 279 0.17 -10.68 2.36
CA GLY A 279 1.40 -11.47 2.49
C GLY A 279 1.59 -12.45 1.34
N GLU A 280 0.52 -13.05 0.84
CA GLU A 280 0.57 -14.06 -0.23
C GLU A 280 -0.26 -13.67 -1.45
N ASN A 281 -1.35 -12.92 -1.23
CA ASN A 281 -2.27 -12.47 -2.25
C ASN A 281 -2.09 -10.97 -2.50
N ALA A 282 -2.24 -10.57 -3.75
CA ALA A 282 -2.30 -9.17 -4.16
C ALA A 282 -3.62 -8.90 -4.89
N LEU A 283 -4.40 -7.95 -4.37
CA LEU A 283 -5.62 -7.44 -4.99
C LEU A 283 -5.34 -6.06 -5.57
N PRO A 284 -5.24 -5.92 -6.90
CA PRO A 284 -5.00 -4.63 -7.53
C PRO A 284 -6.17 -3.67 -7.32
N LEU A 285 -5.85 -2.40 -7.10
CA LEU A 285 -6.78 -1.28 -7.07
C LEU A 285 -6.69 -0.50 -8.39
N GLU A 286 -7.56 0.49 -8.55
CA GLU A 286 -7.56 1.34 -9.74
C GLU A 286 -6.24 2.11 -9.87
N SER A 287 -5.77 2.25 -11.10
CA SER A 287 -4.56 3.04 -11.40
C SER A 287 -4.80 4.53 -11.16
N ALA A 288 -3.73 5.27 -10.91
CA ALA A 288 -3.79 6.73 -10.88
C ALA A 288 -2.57 7.33 -11.56
N GLN A 289 -2.67 8.58 -11.99
CA GLN A 289 -1.52 9.37 -12.42
C GLN A 289 -1.39 10.60 -11.53
N ASP A 290 -0.22 10.75 -10.92
CA ASP A 290 0.14 11.86 -10.05
C ASP A 290 1.01 12.88 -10.80
N HIS A 291 0.86 14.15 -10.45
CA HIS A 291 1.64 15.26 -11.00
C HIS A 291 2.58 15.77 -9.92
N LYS A 292 3.84 15.31 -9.96
CA LYS A 292 4.83 15.61 -8.90
C LYS A 292 5.43 17.01 -9.00
N ARG A 293 5.45 17.62 -10.19
CA ARG A 293 6.10 18.91 -10.44
C ARG A 293 5.24 20.06 -9.93
N VAL A 294 5.88 21.08 -9.35
CA VAL A 294 5.18 22.22 -8.72
C VAL A 294 4.50 23.17 -9.71
N GLY A 295 5.02 23.26 -10.95
CA GLY A 295 4.53 24.19 -11.97
C GLY A 295 3.83 23.49 -13.13
N ASP A 296 2.91 24.22 -13.77
CA ASP A 296 2.19 23.77 -14.96
C ASP A 296 3.14 23.29 -16.06
N GLY A 297 2.72 22.26 -16.81
CA GLY A 297 3.53 21.64 -17.86
C GLY A 297 4.75 20.88 -17.33
N ASP A 298 4.64 20.30 -16.13
CA ASP A 298 5.69 19.54 -15.45
C ASP A 298 6.99 20.32 -15.22
N THR A 299 6.85 21.59 -14.82
CA THR A 299 7.98 22.49 -14.58
C THR A 299 8.34 22.67 -13.10
N GLY A 300 9.59 23.06 -12.82
CA GLY A 300 10.07 23.31 -11.45
C GLY A 300 10.43 22.04 -10.67
N PRO A 301 10.75 22.13 -9.37
CA PRO A 301 11.17 20.98 -8.56
C PRO A 301 10.04 19.95 -8.32
N ASN A 302 10.43 18.73 -7.96
CA ASN A 302 9.52 17.68 -7.51
C ASN A 302 8.94 18.01 -6.12
N THR A 303 7.69 17.57 -5.91
CA THR A 303 6.95 17.66 -4.66
C THR A 303 6.48 16.25 -4.23
N GLY A 304 5.67 16.16 -3.17
CA GLY A 304 4.99 14.92 -2.81
C GLY A 304 3.77 14.58 -3.68
N GLY A 305 3.42 15.43 -4.67
CA GLY A 305 2.23 15.32 -5.51
C GLY A 305 1.38 16.60 -5.44
N MET A 306 1.15 17.24 -6.58
CA MET A 306 0.31 18.45 -6.70
C MET A 306 -1.14 18.12 -7.04
N GLY A 307 -1.40 16.90 -7.52
CA GLY A 307 -2.74 16.45 -7.88
C GLY A 307 -2.69 15.14 -8.65
N ALA A 308 -3.74 14.34 -8.49
CA ALA A 308 -3.86 13.05 -9.16
C ALA A 308 -5.26 12.83 -9.72
N TYR A 309 -5.35 11.95 -10.72
CA TYR A 309 -6.62 11.46 -11.24
C TYR A 309 -6.57 9.94 -11.44
N SER A 310 -7.76 9.33 -11.55
CA SER A 310 -7.96 7.89 -11.68
C SER A 310 -9.20 7.63 -12.55
N PRO A 311 -9.18 6.65 -13.49
CA PRO A 311 -8.04 5.77 -13.82
C PRO A 311 -6.94 6.51 -14.60
N ALA A 312 -5.71 5.96 -14.59
CA ALA A 312 -4.66 6.41 -15.50
C ALA A 312 -4.99 5.96 -16.95
N PRO A 313 -4.66 6.76 -17.98
CA PRO A 313 -4.88 6.38 -19.38
C PRO A 313 -4.03 5.16 -19.75
N SER A 314 -4.58 4.30 -20.60
CA SER A 314 -3.94 3.08 -21.11
C SER A 314 -3.23 3.29 -22.44
#